data_AF-X1SIH9-F1
#
_entry.id   AF-X1SIH9-F1
#
_cell.length_a   1.000
_cell.length_b   1.000
_cell.length_c   1.000
_cell.angle_alpha   90.00
_cell.angle_beta   90.00
_cell.angle_gamma   90.00
#
_symmetry.space_group_name_H-M   'P 1'
#
loop_
_entity.id
_entity.type
_entity.pdbx_description
1 polymer ?
#
loop_
_entity_poly.entity_id
_entity_poly.type
_entity_poly.pdbx_seq_one_letter_code
_entity_poly.pdbx_strand_id
1 'polypeptide(L)'
;SAAGNVKVNLGTGFIKITDSPNGLTRSFNWPNTIIVAGALPGNIIDKETNYIYIDYSAGVPVPKATTDRTTIELNRMFTLGRVYRDGVTLHIVNSGVNLYNHMRNNHERLIGVRGFERASGGVIAEKLVRYLTSTDGVFYLGANKIATTQQDTSPTGPPRYSYSLVSRRRRQLGF
;
A
#
# COMPACT_ATOMS: atom_id res chain seq x y z
N SER A 1 34.32 6.25 4.87
CA SER A 1 33.28 5.22 4.97
C SER A 1 33.97 3.87 4.84
N ALA A 2 33.91 3.00 5.84
CA ALA A 2 34.37 1.61 5.64
C ALA A 2 33.46 0.97 4.58
N ALA A 3 34.04 0.31 3.59
CA ALA A 3 33.33 -0.14 2.40
C ALA A 3 32.05 -0.92 2.78
N GLY A 4 30.91 -0.45 2.26
CA GLY A 4 29.59 -1.08 2.38
C GLY A 4 28.88 -0.95 3.74
N ASN A 5 29.21 0.05 4.55
CA ASN A 5 28.29 0.52 5.61
C ASN A 5 27.11 1.29 5.02
N VAL A 6 25.98 1.34 5.73
CA VAL A 6 24.82 2.14 5.34
C VAL A 6 24.67 3.33 6.28
N LYS A 7 24.53 4.51 5.69
CA LYS A 7 24.17 5.73 6.41
C LYS A 7 22.66 5.93 6.33
N VAL A 8 21.99 5.92 7.47
CA VAL A 8 20.64 6.45 7.63
C VAL A 8 20.78 7.92 8.03
N ASN A 9 20.31 8.82 7.16
CA ASN A 9 20.33 10.24 7.47
C ASN A 9 19.29 10.57 8.56
N LEU A 10 19.48 11.72 9.22
CA LEU A 10 18.48 12.30 10.10
C LEU A 10 17.14 12.38 9.37
N GLY A 11 16.06 12.14 10.09
CA GLY A 11 14.74 12.16 9.51
C GLY A 11 13.66 12.30 10.56
N THR A 12 12.42 12.39 10.07
CA THR A 12 11.24 12.61 10.90
C THR A 12 10.14 11.63 10.52
N GLY A 13 9.28 11.28 11.47
CA GLY A 13 8.19 10.34 11.23
C GLY A 13 7.17 10.33 12.35
N PHE A 14 6.18 9.45 12.21
CA PHE A 14 5.12 9.23 13.20
C PHE A 14 5.15 7.79 13.65
N ILE A 15 5.00 7.55 14.96
CA ILE A 15 5.06 6.21 15.51
C ILE A 15 4.20 6.10 16.78
N LYS A 16 3.75 4.87 17.11
CA LYS A 16 3.10 4.61 18.39
C LYS A 16 4.15 4.56 19.49
N ILE A 17 3.83 5.10 20.66
CA ILE A 17 4.74 5.04 21.82
C ILE A 17 4.59 3.76 22.64
N THR A 18 3.54 2.98 22.39
CA THR A 18 3.29 1.66 22.97
C THR A 18 3.03 0.64 21.86
N ASP A 19 3.25 -0.64 22.16
CA ASP A 19 2.89 -1.74 21.25
C ASP A 19 1.38 -1.96 21.29
N SER A 20 0.63 -1.02 20.74
CA SER A 20 -0.82 -1.08 20.64
C SER A 20 -1.29 -0.26 19.46
N PRO A 21 -2.21 -0.78 18.63
CA PRO A 21 -2.80 -0.01 17.54
C PRO A 21 -3.55 1.23 18.04
N ASN A 22 -4.08 1.18 19.27
CA ASN A 22 -4.78 2.30 19.91
C ASN A 22 -3.85 3.19 20.75
N GLY A 23 -2.55 2.88 20.79
CA GLY A 23 -1.54 3.69 21.48
C GLY A 23 -1.44 5.11 20.94
N LEU A 24 -0.94 6.02 21.77
CA LEU A 24 -0.70 7.40 21.37
C LEU A 24 0.32 7.44 20.22
N THR A 25 -0.04 8.10 19.13
CA THR A 25 0.88 8.41 18.02
C THR A 25 1.59 9.74 18.31
N ARG A 26 2.91 9.78 18.11
CA ARG A 26 3.70 11.02 18.22
C ARG A 26 4.59 11.20 17.00
N SER A 27 4.87 12.46 16.66
CA SER A 27 5.96 12.79 15.76
C SER A 27 7.29 12.69 16.48
N PHE A 28 8.31 12.21 15.77
CA PHE A 28 9.67 12.10 16.29
C PHE A 28 10.71 12.41 15.23
N ASN A 29 11.91 12.72 15.70
CA ASN A 29 13.12 12.78 14.89
C ASN A 29 14.03 11.62 15.27
N TRP A 30 14.77 11.08 14.30
CA TRP A 30 15.90 10.18 14.57
C TRP A 30 17.20 10.82 14.11
N PRO A 31 18.33 10.50 14.77
CA PRO A 31 19.62 11.04 14.41
C PRO A 31 20.18 10.42 13.13
N ASN A 32 21.27 11.00 12.62
CA ASN A 32 22.11 10.30 11.65
C ASN A 32 22.71 9.05 12.30
N THR A 33 22.57 7.89 11.65
CA THR A 33 23.10 6.62 12.13
C THR A 33 23.87 5.92 11.03
N ILE A 34 25.06 5.40 11.37
CA ILE A 34 25.80 4.50 10.49
C ILE A 34 25.53 3.08 10.99
N ILE A 35 24.87 2.28 10.16
CA ILE A 35 24.72 0.85 10.36
C ILE A 35 25.90 0.18 9.69
N VAL A 36 26.74 -0.47 10.48
CA VAL A 36 27.98 -1.07 10.00
C VAL A 36 27.70 -2.42 9.34
N ALA A 37 28.58 -2.82 8.43
CA ALA A 37 28.62 -4.18 7.94
C ALA A 37 29.26 -5.14 8.95
N GLY A 38 28.73 -6.35 9.05
CA GLY A 38 29.28 -7.41 9.89
C GLY A 38 28.20 -8.34 10.42
N ALA A 39 28.59 -9.57 10.79
CA ALA A 39 27.68 -10.65 11.15
C ALA A 39 27.03 -10.55 12.56
N LEU A 40 26.84 -9.33 13.09
CA LEU A 40 26.28 -9.10 14.42
C LEU A 40 24.82 -8.61 14.33
N PRO A 41 23.98 -8.87 15.37
CA PRO A 41 22.64 -8.30 15.43
C PRO A 41 22.66 -6.77 15.32
N GLY A 42 21.75 -6.21 14.51
CA GLY A 42 21.70 -4.77 14.26
C GLY A 42 22.55 -4.29 13.08
N ASN A 43 23.37 -5.16 12.48
CA ASN A 43 24.26 -4.82 11.37
C ASN A 43 23.76 -5.29 9.99
N ILE A 44 24.50 -4.79 9.01
CA ILE A 44 24.74 -5.30 7.67
C ILE A 44 25.13 -6.78 7.47
N ILE A 45 24.22 -7.73 7.19
CA ILE A 45 24.62 -9.11 6.87
C ILE A 45 24.85 -9.27 5.36
N ASP A 46 26.03 -9.75 4.98
CA ASP A 46 26.39 -9.99 3.59
C ASP A 46 25.55 -11.11 2.97
N LYS A 47 25.25 -10.94 1.67
CA LYS A 47 24.48 -11.89 0.85
C LYS A 47 23.08 -12.20 1.37
N GLU A 48 22.57 -11.37 2.27
CA GLU A 48 21.21 -11.47 2.81
C GLU A 48 20.42 -10.17 2.60
N THR A 49 19.09 -10.29 2.62
CA THR A 49 18.21 -9.11 2.60
C THR A 49 18.13 -8.53 4.00
N ASN A 50 18.61 -7.30 4.15
CA ASN A 50 18.59 -6.57 5.41
C ASN A 50 17.46 -5.54 5.38
N TYR A 51 16.56 -5.61 6.34
CA TYR A 51 15.52 -4.62 6.56
C TYR A 51 16.08 -3.49 7.42
N ILE A 52 16.06 -2.28 6.88
CA ILE A 52 16.43 -1.07 7.63
C ILE A 52 15.15 -0.48 8.19
N TYR A 53 15.11 -0.27 9.50
CA TYR A 53 13.91 0.14 10.20
C TYR A 53 14.22 1.10 11.35
N ILE A 54 13.22 1.87 11.76
CA ILE A 54 13.26 2.67 12.98
C ILE A 54 12.66 1.86 14.11
N ASP A 55 13.36 1.80 15.24
CA ASP A 55 12.95 1.13 16.46
C ASP A 55 12.75 2.15 17.59
N TYR A 56 11.53 2.25 18.12
CA TYR A 56 11.18 3.10 19.26
C TYR A 56 11.00 2.30 20.57
N SER A 57 11.37 1.02 20.61
CA SER A 57 11.04 0.15 21.73
C SER A 57 11.63 0.59 23.08
N ALA A 58 12.72 1.37 23.06
CA ALA A 58 13.38 1.94 24.24
C ALA A 58 13.01 3.42 24.51
N GLY A 59 11.95 3.95 23.87
CA GLY A 59 11.51 5.34 24.06
C GLY A 59 12.28 6.40 23.27
N VAL A 60 13.30 6.00 22.51
CA VAL A 60 14.06 6.85 21.58
C VAL A 60 14.09 6.15 20.22
N PRO A 61 13.69 6.81 19.11
CA PRO A 61 13.73 6.19 17.79
C PRO A 61 15.17 6.04 17.30
N VAL A 62 15.57 4.80 17.00
CA VAL A 62 16.91 4.47 16.53
C VAL A 62 16.83 3.65 15.23
N PRO A 63 17.56 4.04 14.16
CA PRO A 63 17.73 3.20 12.99
C PRO A 63 18.48 1.91 13.31
N LYS A 64 17.94 0.76 12.90
CA LYS A 64 18.51 -0.57 13.06
C LYS A 64 18.40 -1.40 11.77
N ALA A 65 19.13 -2.51 11.72
CA ALA A 65 19.00 -3.53 10.69
C ALA A 65 18.66 -4.91 11.28
N THR A 66 17.91 -5.70 10.51
CA THR A 66 17.62 -7.11 10.80
C THR A 66 17.45 -7.86 9.48
N THR A 67 17.78 -9.15 9.44
CA THR A 67 17.47 -10.03 8.29
C THR A 67 16.12 -10.73 8.45
N ASP A 68 15.60 -10.79 9.69
CA ASP A 68 14.28 -11.33 9.99
C ASP A 68 13.23 -10.21 10.04
N ARG A 69 12.31 -10.21 9.08
CA ARG A 69 11.22 -9.23 9.00
C ARG A 69 10.18 -9.41 10.11
N THR A 70 10.05 -10.61 10.66
CA THR A 70 9.02 -10.95 11.65
C THR A 70 9.31 -10.34 13.02
N THR A 71 10.57 -9.97 13.29
CA THR A 71 10.97 -9.28 14.53
C THR A 71 10.62 -7.80 14.54
N ILE A 72 10.19 -7.23 13.40
CA ILE A 72 9.76 -5.84 13.30
C ILE A 72 8.28 -5.77 13.68
N GLU A 73 8.02 -5.39 14.93
CA GLU A 73 6.67 -5.11 15.42
C GLU A 73 6.13 -3.81 14.79
N LEU A 74 4.88 -3.82 14.35
CA LEU A 74 4.36 -2.81 13.40
C LEU A 74 3.77 -1.57 14.07
N ASN A 75 3.86 -1.44 15.40
CA ASN A 75 3.32 -0.32 16.17
C ASN A 75 4.42 0.68 16.55
N ARG A 76 5.49 0.21 17.23
CA ARG A 76 6.66 1.03 17.61
C ARG A 76 7.88 0.80 16.74
N MET A 77 7.73 0.08 15.63
CA MET A 77 8.76 0.00 14.60
C MET A 77 8.17 0.16 13.20
N PHE A 78 8.98 0.67 12.27
CA PHE A 78 8.60 0.74 10.86
C PHE A 78 9.82 0.69 9.94
N THR A 79 9.66 0.06 8.79
CA THR A 79 10.73 -0.09 7.80
C THR A 79 10.92 1.19 6.99
N LEU A 80 12.18 1.54 6.73
CA LEU A 80 12.60 2.60 5.79
C LEU A 80 12.93 2.04 4.40
N GLY A 81 13.49 0.83 4.36
CA GLY A 81 13.91 0.21 3.12
C GLY A 81 14.60 -1.12 3.33
N ARG A 82 15.19 -1.62 2.25
CA ARG A 82 15.95 -2.87 2.23
C ARG A 82 17.33 -2.63 1.64
N VAL A 83 18.29 -3.38 2.15
CA VAL A 83 19.67 -3.35 1.68
C VAL A 83 20.12 -4.78 1.45
N TYR A 84 20.70 -5.03 0.29
CA TYR A 84 21.40 -6.27 -0.02
C TYR A 84 22.86 -5.95 -0.31
N ARG A 85 23.78 -6.65 0.36
CA ARG A 85 25.22 -6.47 0.15
C ARG A 85 25.80 -7.69 -0.55
N ASP A 86 26.43 -7.49 -1.70
CA ASP A 86 27.15 -8.55 -2.42
C ASP A 86 28.66 -8.41 -2.21
N GLY A 87 29.09 -8.59 -0.96
CA GLY A 87 30.49 -8.49 -0.53
C GLY A 87 31.06 -7.07 -0.50
N VAL A 88 30.98 -6.34 -1.60
CA VAL A 88 31.52 -4.97 -1.77
C VAL A 88 30.46 -3.95 -2.20
N THR A 89 29.45 -4.38 -2.95
CA THR A 89 28.40 -3.48 -3.47
C THR A 89 27.15 -3.51 -2.61
N LEU A 90 26.53 -2.34 -2.41
CA LEU A 90 25.24 -2.21 -1.76
C LEU A 90 24.13 -1.97 -2.79
N HIS A 91 23.10 -2.81 -2.74
CA HIS A 91 21.84 -2.63 -3.46
C HIS A 91 20.80 -2.12 -2.47
N ILE A 92 20.38 -0.86 -2.63
CA ILE A 92 19.47 -0.18 -1.70
C ILE A 92 18.13 0.03 -2.39
N VAL A 93 17.06 -0.39 -1.72
CA VAL A 93 15.68 -0.15 -2.17
C VAL A 93 14.93 0.60 -1.08
N ASN A 94 14.46 1.81 -1.42
CA ASN A 94 13.59 2.60 -0.55
C ASN A 94 12.17 2.02 -0.55
N SER A 95 11.96 0.95 0.21
CA SER A 95 10.70 0.21 0.31
C SER A 95 10.00 0.41 1.66
N GLY A 96 10.18 1.58 2.28
CA GLY A 96 9.61 1.89 3.59
C GLY A 96 8.12 2.20 3.57
N VAL A 97 7.53 2.31 4.76
CA VAL A 97 6.13 2.72 4.91
C VAL A 97 6.06 4.24 4.77
N ASN A 98 5.28 4.72 3.80
CA ASN A 98 4.97 6.13 3.65
C ASN A 98 3.49 6.37 3.95
N LEU A 99 3.22 7.03 5.09
CA LEU A 99 1.87 7.39 5.52
C LEU A 99 1.35 8.67 4.87
N TYR A 100 2.23 9.50 4.31
CA TYR A 100 1.83 10.76 3.72
C TYR A 100 0.86 10.52 2.56
N ASN A 101 -0.37 11.02 2.75
CA ASN A 101 -1.46 10.87 1.80
C ASN A 101 -1.67 9.43 1.29
N HIS A 102 -1.43 8.44 2.16
CA HIS A 102 -1.41 7.03 1.77
C HIS A 102 -2.70 6.59 1.08
N MET A 103 -3.87 7.02 1.57
CA MET A 103 -5.15 6.66 0.97
C MET A 103 -5.27 7.11 -0.48
N ARG A 104 -4.91 8.36 -0.80
CA ARG A 104 -4.90 8.84 -2.19
C ARG A 104 -3.84 8.13 -3.01
N ASN A 105 -2.61 8.05 -2.51
CA ASN A 105 -1.50 7.45 -3.26
C ASN A 105 -1.76 5.97 -3.57
N ASN A 106 -2.34 5.23 -2.62
CA ASN A 106 -2.73 3.84 -2.84
C ASN A 106 -3.92 3.74 -3.82
N HIS A 107 -4.91 4.63 -3.72
CA HIS A 107 -6.01 4.69 -4.67
C HIS A 107 -5.51 4.92 -6.11
N GLU A 108 -4.66 5.92 -6.33
CA GLU A 108 -4.07 6.23 -7.64
C GLU A 108 -3.18 5.10 -8.14
N ARG A 109 -2.40 4.47 -7.26
CA ARG A 109 -1.61 3.28 -7.60
C ARG A 109 -2.51 2.13 -8.09
N LEU A 110 -3.63 1.88 -7.42
CA LEU A 110 -4.57 0.84 -7.83
C LEU A 110 -5.19 1.16 -9.20
N ILE A 111 -5.53 2.43 -9.47
CA ILE A 111 -5.97 2.85 -10.81
C ILE A 111 -4.88 2.60 -11.85
N GLY A 112 -3.64 3.06 -11.61
CA GLY A 112 -2.56 2.96 -12.58
C GLY A 112 -2.09 1.53 -12.86
N VAL A 113 -2.11 0.65 -11.86
CA VAL A 113 -1.60 -0.72 -11.98
C VAL A 113 -2.70 -1.72 -12.34
N ARG A 114 -3.90 -1.56 -11.79
CA ARG A 114 -5.01 -2.52 -11.97
C ARG A 114 -6.11 -2.02 -12.89
N GLY A 115 -6.22 -0.70 -13.10
CA GLY A 115 -7.28 -0.12 -13.92
C GLY A 115 -8.68 -0.44 -13.39
N PHE A 116 -9.59 -0.77 -14.30
CA PHE A 116 -10.92 -1.26 -13.98
C PHE A 116 -10.86 -2.78 -13.78
N GLU A 117 -10.85 -3.23 -12.53
CA GLU A 117 -10.65 -4.62 -12.16
C GLU A 117 -11.99 -5.31 -11.86
N ARG A 118 -12.25 -6.45 -12.48
CA ARG A 118 -13.40 -7.31 -12.16
C ARG A 118 -13.03 -8.23 -11.00
N ALA A 119 -13.78 -8.15 -9.90
CA ALA A 119 -13.62 -9.05 -8.77
C ALA A 119 -14.50 -10.31 -8.90
N SER A 120 -15.75 -10.15 -9.36
CA SER A 120 -16.69 -11.26 -9.56
C SER A 120 -17.87 -10.86 -10.44
N GLY A 121 -18.66 -11.83 -10.91
CA GLY A 121 -19.93 -11.58 -11.60
C GLY A 121 -19.77 -10.82 -12.93
N GLY A 122 -20.75 -10.06 -13.41
CA GLY A 122 -20.66 -9.34 -14.70
C GLY A 122 -20.42 -10.23 -15.92
N VAL A 123 -20.87 -11.49 -15.88
CA VAL A 123 -20.73 -12.42 -17.01
C VAL A 123 -21.74 -12.03 -18.07
N ILE A 124 -21.25 -11.67 -19.26
CA ILE A 124 -22.08 -11.33 -20.41
C ILE A 124 -22.37 -12.60 -21.21
N ALA A 125 -23.63 -12.81 -21.56
CA ALA A 125 -24.08 -13.90 -22.41
C ALA A 125 -25.10 -13.41 -23.44
N GLU A 126 -25.20 -14.13 -24.56
CA GLU A 126 -26.25 -13.91 -25.54
C GLU A 126 -27.60 -14.42 -25.02
N LYS A 127 -28.66 -13.68 -25.34
CA LYS A 127 -30.05 -14.10 -25.11
C LYS A 127 -30.84 -13.91 -26.39
N LEU A 128 -31.29 -15.01 -26.99
CA LEU A 128 -32.08 -15.00 -28.23
C LEU A 128 -31.40 -14.15 -29.34
N VAL A 129 -32.19 -13.62 -30.28
CA VAL A 129 -31.70 -12.80 -31.39
C VAL A 129 -31.57 -11.34 -30.93
N ARG A 130 -30.34 -10.80 -30.95
CA ARG A 130 -30.01 -9.39 -30.67
C ARG A 130 -30.25 -8.92 -29.22
N TYR A 131 -30.27 -9.82 -28.24
CA TYR A 131 -30.24 -9.42 -26.82
C TYR A 131 -29.06 -10.01 -26.08
N LEU A 132 -28.67 -9.32 -25.01
CA LEU A 132 -27.60 -9.69 -24.09
C LEU A 132 -28.14 -9.73 -22.66
N THR A 133 -27.58 -10.63 -21.86
CA THR A 133 -27.74 -10.62 -20.40
C THR A 133 -26.39 -10.44 -19.74
N SER A 134 -26.39 -9.83 -18.56
CA SER A 134 -25.24 -9.78 -17.66
C SER A 134 -25.69 -10.18 -16.26
N THR A 135 -24.93 -11.03 -15.57
CA THR A 135 -25.16 -11.27 -14.14
C THR A 135 -24.85 -10.01 -13.31
N ASP A 136 -25.27 -9.99 -12.04
CA ASP A 136 -24.71 -9.05 -11.05
C ASP A 136 -23.18 -9.14 -11.06
N GLY A 137 -22.49 -8.04 -10.75
CA GLY A 137 -21.04 -7.95 -10.81
C GLY A 137 -20.44 -7.05 -9.74
N VAL A 138 -19.21 -7.35 -9.35
CA VAL A 138 -18.39 -6.50 -8.48
C VAL A 138 -17.12 -6.12 -9.22
N PHE A 139 -16.89 -4.82 -9.31
CA PHE A 139 -15.73 -4.22 -9.95
C PHE A 139 -15.06 -3.24 -9.00
N TYR A 140 -13.80 -2.95 -9.26
CA TYR A 140 -13.02 -1.96 -8.55
C TYR A 140 -12.40 -0.98 -9.53
N LEU A 141 -12.48 0.31 -9.19
CA LEU A 141 -11.69 1.35 -9.81
C LEU A 141 -10.93 2.08 -8.70
N GLY A 142 -9.63 1.82 -8.61
CA GLY A 142 -8.85 2.20 -7.44
C GLY A 142 -9.35 1.47 -6.18
N ALA A 143 -9.51 2.21 -5.09
CA ALA A 143 -10.09 1.69 -3.84
C ALA A 143 -11.64 1.66 -3.83
N ASN A 144 -12.30 2.12 -4.89
CA ASN A 144 -13.76 2.22 -4.93
C ASN A 144 -14.37 0.92 -5.46
N LYS A 145 -15.30 0.34 -4.70
CA LYS A 145 -16.11 -0.80 -5.12
C LYS A 145 -17.31 -0.31 -5.92
N ILE A 146 -17.52 -0.91 -7.09
CA ILE A 146 -18.66 -0.67 -7.97
C ILE A 146 -19.43 -1.97 -8.07
N ALA A 147 -20.69 -1.97 -7.64
CA ALA A 147 -21.59 -3.10 -7.81
C ALA A 147 -22.52 -2.83 -9.00
N THR A 148 -22.64 -3.78 -9.91
CA THR A 148 -23.64 -3.76 -10.98
C THR A 148 -24.72 -4.76 -10.67
N THR A 149 -25.95 -4.41 -10.98
CA THR A 149 -27.06 -5.36 -10.96
C THR A 149 -27.19 -6.07 -12.29
N GLN A 150 -27.87 -7.21 -12.29
CA GLN A 150 -28.19 -8.01 -13.45
C GLN A 150 -28.85 -7.11 -14.50
N GLN A 151 -28.37 -7.23 -15.74
CA GLN A 151 -28.93 -6.54 -16.88
C GLN A 151 -29.50 -7.57 -17.85
N ASP A 152 -30.64 -7.24 -18.43
CA ASP A 152 -31.24 -7.98 -19.53
C ASP A 152 -31.77 -6.96 -20.53
N THR A 153 -31.23 -6.98 -21.75
CA THR A 153 -31.60 -5.99 -22.77
C THR A 153 -32.87 -6.37 -23.53
N SER A 154 -33.50 -7.50 -23.23
CA SER A 154 -34.75 -7.96 -23.87
C SER A 154 -35.98 -7.19 -23.34
N PRO A 155 -37.14 -7.30 -24.02
CA PRO A 155 -38.38 -6.65 -23.58
C PRO A 155 -38.89 -7.10 -22.20
N THR A 156 -38.41 -8.25 -21.70
CA THR A 156 -38.78 -8.80 -20.38
C THR A 156 -37.77 -8.46 -19.28
N GLY A 157 -36.70 -7.73 -19.61
CA GLY A 157 -35.67 -7.35 -18.65
C GLY A 157 -36.17 -6.32 -17.62
N PRO A 158 -35.43 -6.10 -16.51
CA PRO A 158 -35.77 -5.07 -15.53
C PRO A 158 -35.83 -3.68 -16.21
N PRO A 159 -36.76 -2.80 -15.80
CA PRO A 159 -36.95 -1.51 -16.44
C PRO A 159 -35.66 -0.69 -16.40
N ARG A 160 -35.22 -0.21 -17.58
CA ARG A 160 -34.06 0.68 -17.69
C ARG A 160 -34.37 1.96 -16.91
N TYR A 161 -33.52 2.34 -15.94
CA TYR A 161 -33.53 3.69 -15.40
C TYR A 161 -33.18 4.67 -16.52
N SER A 162 -34.19 5.17 -17.22
CA SER A 162 -34.07 6.23 -18.20
C SER A 162 -33.81 7.54 -17.49
N TYR A 163 -32.54 7.96 -17.38
CA TYR A 163 -32.22 9.36 -17.16
C TYR A 163 -32.63 10.13 -18.42
N SER A 164 -33.83 10.72 -18.40
CA SER A 164 -34.20 11.72 -19.38
C SER A 164 -33.27 12.92 -19.21
N LEU A 165 -32.65 13.34 -20.31
CA LEU A 165 -31.88 14.58 -20.40
C LEU A 165 -32.83 15.77 -20.25
N VAL A 166 -33.23 16.07 -19.02
CA VAL A 166 -33.75 17.39 -18.65
C VAL A 166 -32.68 18.03 -17.78
N SER A 167 -32.09 19.11 -18.33
CA SER A 167 -31.01 19.87 -17.72
C SER A 167 -31.35 20.29 -16.29
N ARG A 168 -30.78 19.60 -15.31
CA ARG A 168 -30.51 20.18 -14.00
C ARG A 168 -29.03 19.97 -13.71
N ARG A 169 -28.29 21.08 -13.68
CA ARG A 169 -26.97 21.17 -13.03
C ARG A 169 -27.12 20.63 -11.60
N ARG A 170 -26.81 19.35 -11.40
CA ARG A 170 -26.34 18.82 -10.11
C ARG A 170 -25.04 18.12 -10.39
N ARG A 171 -23.96 18.86 -10.15
CA ARG A 171 -22.61 18.32 -10.04
C ARG A 171 -22.53 17.62 -8.69
N GLN A 172 -23.04 16.39 -8.65
CA GLN A 172 -22.72 15.41 -7.61
C GLN A 172 -22.88 14.06 -8.29
N LEU A 173 -21.75 13.46 -8.66
CA LEU A 173 -21.69 12.09 -9.12
C LEU A 173 -22.23 11.22 -7.98
N GLY A 174 -23.46 10.76 -8.14
CA GLY A 174 -24.05 9.75 -7.28
C GLY A 174 -23.52 8.38 -7.71
N PHE A 175 -23.02 7.65 -6.72
CA PHE A 175 -23.12 6.19 -6.63
C PHE A 175 -23.66 5.88 -5.23
#